data_AF-H1KBP0-F1
#
_entry.id   AF-H1KBP0-F1
#
_cell.length_a   1.000
_cell.length_b   1.000
_cell.length_c   1.000
_cell.angle_alpha   90.00
_cell.angle_beta   90.00
_cell.angle_gamma   90.00
#
_symmetry.space_group_name_H-M   'P 1'
#
loop_
_entity.id
_entity.type
_entity.pdbx_description
1 polymer ?
#
loop_
_entity_poly.entity_id
_entity_poly.type
_entity_poly.pdbx_seq_one_letter_code
_entity_poly.pdbx_strand_id
1 'polypeptide(L)'
;MAHMVRDQLRLMGAKVLHIDEAHHITQPANSIQIKKILNTFKCLMIDDEWPIGLILSGIPELRQVLEGERQVARRLAFVPLAGLTVASDARKVGKIVQQLAGLAKLGFSTVQTDVLAPRIIHAGGYQLGCAIERIHEAIRVRLKRNLSRLSTDTPSPDPLTLDDFATAYARKTGVEAQDNPFLAHDWEATDPFRVLNGPQRTDDKGDRPSPRSTKKGG
;
A
#
# COMPACT_ATOMS: atom_id res chain seq x y z
N MET A 1 29.49 -15.35 9.05
CA MET A 1 28.52 -14.39 8.44
C MET A 1 28.25 -13.22 9.38
N ALA A 2 27.72 -13.44 10.59
CA ALA A 2 27.44 -12.38 11.56
C ALA A 2 28.63 -11.44 11.86
N HIS A 3 29.83 -11.98 12.07
CA HIS A 3 31.04 -11.18 12.33
C HIS A 3 31.36 -10.21 11.18
N MET A 4 31.33 -10.67 9.92
CA MET A 4 31.59 -9.80 8.76
C MET A 4 30.56 -8.67 8.64
N VAL A 5 29.27 -8.98 8.85
CA VAL A 5 28.21 -7.97 8.79
C VAL A 5 28.37 -6.94 9.91
N ARG A 6 28.68 -7.39 11.12
CA ARG A 6 28.94 -6.52 12.26
C ARG A 6 30.13 -5.60 12.02
N ASP A 7 31.27 -6.16 11.58
CA ASP A 7 32.49 -5.40 11.37
C ASP A 7 32.26 -4.32 10.30
N GLN A 8 31.51 -4.66 9.24
CA GLN A 8 31.09 -3.68 8.24
C GLN A 8 30.19 -2.58 8.82
N LEU A 9 29.15 -2.95 9.59
CA LEU A 9 28.27 -1.97 10.24
C LEU A 9 29.04 -1.05 11.19
N ARG A 10 30.02 -1.60 11.92
CA ARG A 10 30.91 -0.84 12.80
C ARG A 10 31.79 0.13 12.02
N LEU A 11 32.42 -0.31 10.92
CA LEU A 11 33.22 0.55 10.04
C LEU A 11 32.38 1.68 9.43
N MET A 12 31.10 1.41 9.13
CA MET A 12 30.16 2.41 8.65
C MET A 12 29.61 3.33 9.75
N GLY A 13 29.91 3.07 11.03
CA GLY A 13 29.31 3.77 12.15
C GLY A 13 27.81 3.54 12.30
N ALA A 14 27.26 2.51 11.65
CA ALA A 14 25.84 2.21 11.64
C ALA A 14 25.43 1.44 12.90
N LYS A 15 24.38 1.93 13.57
CA LYS A 15 23.76 1.30 14.75
C LYS A 15 22.38 0.75 14.49
N VAL A 16 21.81 1.03 13.32
CA VAL A 16 20.49 0.56 12.91
C VAL A 16 20.61 -0.12 11.56
N LEU A 17 20.07 -1.33 11.46
CA LEU A 17 19.91 -2.07 10.23
C LEU A 17 18.42 -2.14 9.91
N HIS A 18 18.00 -1.48 8.82
CA HIS A 18 16.66 -1.59 8.28
C HIS A 18 16.68 -2.48 7.05
N ILE A 19 15.92 -3.58 7.10
CA ILE A 19 15.70 -4.48 5.97
C ILE A 19 14.29 -4.27 5.50
N ASP A 20 14.17 -3.63 4.33
CA ASP A 20 12.90 -3.48 3.65
C ASP A 20 12.55 -4.74 2.85
N GLU A 21 11.26 -5.00 2.71
CA GLU A 21 10.72 -6.22 2.11
C GLU A 21 11.36 -7.51 2.64
N ALA A 22 11.57 -7.57 3.96
CA ALA A 22 12.20 -8.69 4.65
C ALA A 22 11.45 -10.02 4.47
N HIS A 23 10.19 -9.98 4.01
CA HIS A 23 9.44 -11.15 3.58
C HIS A 23 10.10 -11.90 2.40
N HIS A 24 10.95 -11.24 1.59
CA HIS A 24 11.74 -11.92 0.57
C HIS A 24 12.77 -12.89 1.15
N ILE A 25 13.14 -12.73 2.42
CA ILE A 25 13.99 -13.71 3.12
C ILE A 25 13.24 -15.05 3.27
N THR A 26 11.91 -15.01 3.32
CA THR A 26 11.08 -16.15 3.71
C THR A 26 10.45 -16.88 2.53
N GLN A 27 10.44 -16.29 1.32
CA GLN A 27 9.79 -16.84 0.12
C GLN A 27 10.63 -17.86 -0.68
N PRO A 28 11.93 -17.64 -0.98
CA PRO A 28 12.74 -18.55 -1.80
C PRO A 28 13.58 -19.55 -0.97
N ALA A 29 13.69 -19.34 0.34
CA ALA A 29 14.65 -20.03 1.19
C ALA A 29 14.05 -21.27 1.87
N ASN A 30 14.79 -22.38 1.88
CA ASN A 30 14.43 -23.53 2.72
C ASN A 30 14.55 -23.16 4.22
N SER A 31 13.82 -23.89 5.07
CA SER A 31 13.72 -23.59 6.52
C SER A 31 15.07 -23.50 7.25
N ILE A 32 16.12 -24.16 6.74
CA ILE A 32 17.48 -24.11 7.28
C ILE A 32 18.12 -22.74 7.04
N GLN A 33 17.96 -22.18 5.84
CA GLN A 33 18.51 -20.86 5.50
C GLN A 33 17.85 -19.74 6.30
N ILE A 34 16.52 -19.79 6.44
CA ILE A 34 15.76 -18.83 7.26
C ILE A 34 16.30 -18.83 8.70
N LYS A 35 16.50 -20.00 9.31
CA LYS A 35 17.09 -20.12 10.66
C LYS A 35 18.48 -19.52 10.78
N LYS A 36 19.34 -19.72 9.76
CA LYS A 36 20.70 -19.12 9.75
C LYS A 36 20.65 -17.59 9.73
N ILE A 37 19.72 -17.03 8.97
CA ILE A 37 19.53 -15.58 8.87
C ILE A 37 18.98 -15.02 10.19
N LEU A 38 17.94 -15.64 10.76
CA LEU A 38 17.38 -15.25 12.06
C LEU A 38 18.40 -15.33 13.18
N ASN A 39 19.26 -16.36 13.19
CA ASN A 39 20.35 -16.45 14.16
C ASN A 39 21.40 -15.35 13.95
N THR A 40 21.66 -14.95 12.71
CA THR A 40 22.55 -13.82 12.41
C THR A 40 21.98 -12.52 12.96
N PHE A 41 20.69 -12.25 12.75
CA PHE A 41 20.01 -11.09 13.34
C PHE A 41 20.09 -11.10 14.87
N LYS A 42 19.82 -12.25 15.49
CA LYS A 42 19.98 -12.40 16.93
C LYS A 42 21.37 -12.00 17.40
N CYS A 43 22.44 -12.52 16.78
CA CYS A 43 23.80 -12.20 17.16
C CYS A 43 24.11 -10.70 17.01
N LEU A 44 23.62 -10.04 15.96
CA LEU A 44 23.81 -8.60 15.76
C LEU A 44 23.10 -7.77 16.84
N MET A 45 21.94 -8.21 17.31
CA MET A 45 21.15 -7.49 18.33
C MET A 45 21.73 -7.60 19.74
N ILE A 46 22.45 -8.69 20.05
CA ILE A 46 22.98 -8.97 21.39
C ILE A 46 24.49 -8.80 21.51
N ASP A 47 25.15 -8.25 20.49
CA ASP A 47 26.59 -8.00 20.53
C ASP A 47 26.92 -7.00 21.64
N ASP A 48 27.88 -7.35 22.51
CA ASP A 48 28.20 -6.58 23.72
C ASP A 48 28.95 -5.27 23.40
N GLU A 49 29.66 -5.21 22.27
CA GLU A 49 30.50 -4.06 21.90
C GLU A 49 29.77 -3.12 20.94
N TRP A 50 29.02 -3.70 19.99
CA TRP A 50 28.32 -2.97 18.94
C TRP A 50 26.92 -3.52 18.66
N PRO A 51 25.97 -3.38 19.61
CA PRO A 51 24.60 -3.84 19.41
C PRO A 51 23.93 -3.08 18.27
N ILE A 52 23.24 -3.81 17.40
CA ILE A 52 22.51 -3.26 16.24
C ILE A 52 21.00 -3.27 16.52
N GLY A 53 20.37 -2.12 16.39
CA GLY A 53 18.92 -1.98 16.31
C GLY A 53 18.42 -2.53 14.96
N LEU A 54 17.45 -3.44 14.99
CA LEU A 54 16.92 -4.07 13.79
C LEU A 54 15.52 -3.56 13.48
N ILE A 55 15.30 -3.11 12.24
CA ILE A 55 13.99 -2.77 11.69
C ILE A 55 13.72 -3.72 10.53
N LEU A 56 12.61 -4.44 10.59
CA LEU A 56 12.15 -5.32 9.52
C LEU A 56 10.79 -4.81 9.02
N SER A 57 10.68 -4.46 7.74
CA SER A 57 9.41 -4.14 7.09
C SER A 57 9.09 -5.16 6.00
N GLY A 58 7.80 -5.31 5.71
CA GLY A 58 7.32 -6.21 4.66
C GLY A 58 5.85 -6.56 4.83
N ILE A 59 5.39 -7.50 4.01
CA ILE A 59 4.01 -8.00 3.99
C ILE A 59 3.71 -8.98 5.17
N PRO A 60 2.43 -9.26 5.47
CA PRO A 60 2.01 -10.05 6.63
C PRO A 60 2.66 -11.43 6.78
N GLU A 61 3.13 -12.03 5.69
CA GLU A 61 3.83 -13.32 5.63
C GLU A 61 5.10 -13.33 6.50
N LEU A 62 5.78 -12.19 6.61
CA LEU A 62 6.94 -12.03 7.47
C LEU A 62 6.60 -12.31 8.94
N ARG A 63 5.39 -11.93 9.38
CA ARG A 63 4.93 -12.13 10.76
C ARG A 63 4.94 -13.60 11.14
N GLN A 64 4.45 -14.47 10.28
CA GLN A 64 4.35 -15.91 10.54
C GLN A 64 5.74 -16.53 10.79
N VAL A 65 6.74 -16.07 10.03
CA VAL A 65 8.11 -16.55 10.19
C VAL A 65 8.75 -16.04 11.47
N LEU A 66 8.55 -14.76 11.80
CA LEU A 66 9.11 -14.17 13.02
C LEU A 66 8.47 -14.75 14.28
N GLU A 67 7.15 -14.98 14.28
CA GLU A 67 6.43 -15.62 15.40
C GLU A 67 6.91 -17.06 15.65
N GLY A 68 7.32 -17.77 14.59
CA GLY A 68 7.88 -19.12 14.70
C GLY A 68 9.22 -19.20 15.46
N GLU A 69 9.98 -18.11 15.53
CA GLU A 69 11.27 -18.04 16.21
C GLU A 69 11.18 -17.19 17.49
N ARG A 70 10.79 -17.82 18.60
CA ARG A 70 10.53 -17.16 19.89
C ARG A 70 11.68 -16.29 20.38
N GLN A 71 12.94 -16.63 20.05
CA GLN A 71 14.08 -15.84 20.51
C GLN A 71 14.18 -14.50 19.79
N VAL A 72 13.83 -14.45 18.50
CA VAL A 72 13.80 -13.20 17.73
C VAL A 72 12.54 -12.41 18.06
N ALA A 73 11.37 -13.06 18.07
CA ALA A 73 10.08 -12.41 18.36
C ALA A 73 10.08 -11.60 19.66
N ARG A 74 10.66 -12.14 20.75
CA ARG A 74 10.74 -11.46 22.05
C ARG A 74 11.61 -10.20 22.07
N ARG A 75 12.45 -10.00 21.05
CA ARG A 75 13.35 -8.86 20.94
C ARG A 75 12.85 -7.82 19.94
N LEU A 76 11.75 -8.09 19.25
CA LEU A 76 11.14 -7.19 18.28
C LEU A 76 9.90 -6.53 18.88
N ALA A 77 9.67 -5.28 18.48
CA ALA A 77 8.38 -4.63 18.61
C ALA A 77 7.64 -4.74 17.28
N PHE A 78 6.37 -5.16 17.32
CA PHE A 78 5.54 -5.31 16.12
C PHE A 78 4.61 -4.10 15.99
N VAL A 79 4.71 -3.39 14.87
CA VAL A 79 3.86 -2.25 14.56
C VAL A 79 3.03 -2.58 13.31
N PRO A 80 1.72 -2.86 13.45
CA PRO A 80 0.87 -3.10 12.29
C PRO A 80 0.63 -1.77 11.55
N LEU A 81 0.93 -1.75 10.26
CA LEU A 81 0.55 -0.66 9.36
C LEU A 81 -0.82 -1.00 8.76
N ALA A 82 -1.88 -0.58 9.45
CA ALA A 82 -3.25 -0.82 9.00
C ALA A 82 -3.56 -0.04 7.72
N GLY A 83 -4.43 -0.62 6.89
CA GLY A 83 -5.04 0.09 5.77
C GLY A 83 -5.86 1.29 6.25
N LEU A 84 -6.06 2.24 5.35
CA LEU A 84 -6.95 3.38 5.53
C LEU A 84 -8.40 2.93 5.67
N THR A 85 -9.18 3.65 6.48
CA THR A 85 -10.63 3.51 6.46
C THR A 85 -11.27 4.81 6.02
N VAL A 86 -12.38 4.74 5.27
CA VAL A 86 -13.09 5.94 4.83
C VAL A 86 -13.54 6.77 6.03
N ALA A 87 -14.05 6.13 7.08
CA ALA A 87 -14.57 6.79 8.26
C ALA A 87 -13.51 7.61 9.03
N SER A 88 -12.31 7.05 9.23
CA SER A 88 -11.24 7.74 9.99
C SER A 88 -10.35 8.61 9.12
N ASP A 89 -10.10 8.23 7.87
CA ASP A 89 -8.97 8.76 7.10
C ASP A 89 -9.37 9.68 5.95
N ALA A 90 -10.64 9.75 5.56
CA ALA A 90 -11.08 10.60 4.44
C ALA A 90 -10.65 12.07 4.61
N ARG A 91 -10.78 12.62 5.82
CA ARG A 91 -10.33 13.99 6.12
C ARG A 91 -8.81 14.15 5.93
N LYS A 92 -8.02 13.16 6.35
CA LYS A 92 -6.55 13.19 6.22
C LYS A 92 -6.14 13.08 4.76
N VAL A 93 -6.73 12.15 4.01
CA VAL A 93 -6.52 12.01 2.56
C VAL A 93 -6.92 13.28 1.82
N GLY A 94 -8.04 13.89 2.20
CA GLY A 94 -8.47 15.17 1.63
C GLY A 94 -7.45 16.30 1.81
N LYS A 95 -6.84 16.41 3.00
CA LYS A 95 -5.74 17.36 3.25
C LYS A 95 -4.52 17.06 2.39
N ILE A 96 -4.18 15.79 2.20
CA ILE A 96 -3.06 15.38 1.33
C ILE A 96 -3.33 15.83 -0.12
N VAL A 97 -4.55 15.65 -0.63
CA VAL A 97 -4.92 16.14 -1.98
C VAL A 97 -4.71 17.64 -2.09
N GLN A 98 -5.22 18.41 -1.12
CA GLN A 98 -5.10 19.87 -1.11
C GLN A 98 -3.64 20.33 -1.06
N GLN A 99 -2.82 19.70 -0.23
CA GLN A 99 -1.39 20.01 -0.12
C GLN A 99 -0.65 19.72 -1.43
N LEU A 100 -0.87 18.53 -2.01
CA LEU A 100 -0.21 18.13 -3.25
C LEU A 100 -0.67 18.95 -4.46
N ALA A 101 -1.97 19.25 -4.56
CA ALA A 101 -2.50 20.15 -5.60
C ALA A 101 -1.92 21.57 -5.45
N GLY A 102 -1.81 22.07 -4.22
CA GLY A 102 -1.20 23.37 -3.92
C GLY A 102 0.27 23.44 -4.33
N LEU A 103 1.06 22.40 -4.05
CA LEU A 103 2.45 22.29 -4.52
C LEU A 103 2.54 22.31 -6.05
N ALA A 104 1.56 21.75 -6.74
CA ALA A 104 1.44 21.78 -8.20
C ALA A 104 0.83 23.09 -8.75
N LYS A 105 0.53 24.07 -7.87
CA LYS A 105 -0.17 25.33 -8.22
C LYS A 105 -1.51 25.11 -8.92
N LEU A 106 -2.21 24.03 -8.57
CA LEU A 106 -3.55 23.73 -9.06
C LEU A 106 -4.58 24.12 -8.01
N GLY A 107 -5.66 24.78 -8.43
CA GLY A 107 -6.82 24.98 -7.57
C GLY A 107 -7.49 23.65 -7.24
N PHE A 108 -7.98 23.49 -6.01
CA PHE A 108 -8.79 22.35 -5.60
C PHE A 108 -9.75 22.75 -4.49
N SER A 109 -11.05 22.48 -4.65
CA SER A 109 -12.07 22.93 -3.70
C SER A 109 -12.30 21.92 -2.56
N THR A 110 -12.71 22.42 -1.40
CA THR A 110 -13.08 21.59 -0.24
C THR A 110 -14.29 20.70 -0.52
N VAL A 111 -15.29 21.20 -1.23
CA VAL A 111 -16.47 20.42 -1.63
C VAL A 111 -16.10 19.21 -2.50
N GLN A 112 -15.17 19.38 -3.45
CA GLN A 112 -14.64 18.26 -4.22
C GLN A 112 -13.86 17.28 -3.34
N THR A 113 -13.21 17.77 -2.28
CA THR A 113 -12.41 16.93 -1.38
C THR A 113 -13.26 15.88 -0.66
N ASP A 114 -14.44 16.27 -0.16
CA ASP A 114 -15.30 15.37 0.62
C ASP A 114 -15.86 14.21 -0.23
N VAL A 115 -16.18 14.47 -1.50
CA VAL A 115 -16.65 13.43 -2.44
C VAL A 115 -15.50 12.52 -2.88
N LEU A 116 -14.30 13.09 -3.02
CA LEU A 116 -13.21 12.46 -3.74
C LEU A 116 -12.28 11.67 -2.81
N ALA A 117 -12.14 12.06 -1.54
CA ALA A 117 -11.30 11.35 -0.58
C ALA A 117 -11.76 9.88 -0.32
N PRO A 118 -13.06 9.58 -0.12
CA PRO A 118 -13.52 8.19 -0.02
C PRO A 118 -13.17 7.35 -1.26
N ARG A 119 -13.37 7.93 -2.46
CA ARG A 119 -13.07 7.29 -3.74
C ARG A 119 -11.57 7.06 -3.93
N ILE A 120 -10.71 7.99 -3.53
CA ILE A 120 -9.25 7.80 -3.54
C ILE A 120 -8.85 6.64 -2.62
N ILE A 121 -9.39 6.59 -1.40
CA ILE A 121 -9.07 5.53 -0.44
C ILE A 121 -9.40 4.16 -1.05
N HIS A 122 -10.61 4.03 -1.59
CA HIS A 122 -11.05 2.80 -2.22
C HIS A 122 -10.24 2.47 -3.48
N ALA A 123 -10.05 3.42 -4.40
CA ALA A 123 -9.23 3.23 -5.60
C ALA A 123 -7.76 2.88 -5.31
N GLY A 124 -7.25 3.24 -4.14
CA GLY A 124 -5.94 2.85 -3.64
C GLY A 124 -5.92 1.50 -2.92
N GLY A 125 -7.00 0.72 -2.98
CA GLY A 125 -7.11 -0.56 -2.27
C GLY A 125 -6.95 -0.41 -0.76
N TYR A 126 -7.38 0.73 -0.20
CA TYR A 126 -7.21 1.10 1.21
C TYR A 126 -5.74 1.21 1.66
N GLN A 127 -4.78 1.30 0.74
CA GLN A 127 -3.36 1.48 1.06
C GLN A 127 -2.96 2.95 0.89
N LEU A 128 -2.36 3.56 1.91
CA LEU A 128 -1.99 4.99 1.88
C LEU A 128 -1.04 5.33 0.72
N GLY A 129 -0.04 4.49 0.48
CA GLY A 129 0.89 4.68 -0.64
C GLY A 129 0.16 4.71 -1.99
N CYS A 130 -0.66 3.71 -2.25
CA CYS A 130 -1.44 3.64 -3.49
C CYS A 130 -2.46 4.79 -3.61
N ALA A 131 -3.11 5.19 -2.52
CA ALA A 131 -3.97 6.38 -2.49
C ALA A 131 -3.19 7.64 -2.92
N ILE A 132 -1.99 7.86 -2.37
CA ILE A 132 -1.13 8.99 -2.75
C ILE A 132 -0.71 8.91 -4.22
N GLU A 133 -0.40 7.72 -4.72
CA GLU A 133 -0.09 7.53 -6.14
C GLU A 133 -1.26 7.93 -7.04
N ARG A 134 -2.51 7.57 -6.70
CA ARG A 134 -3.69 8.00 -7.47
C ARG A 134 -3.81 9.53 -7.54
N ILE A 135 -3.47 10.21 -6.44
CA ILE A 135 -3.43 11.70 -6.40
C ILE A 135 -2.36 12.24 -7.34
N HIS A 136 -1.14 11.69 -7.29
CA HIS A 136 -0.05 12.11 -8.17
C HIS A 136 -0.39 11.89 -9.65
N GLU A 137 -1.01 10.76 -9.99
CA GLU A 137 -1.41 10.46 -11.36
C GLU A 137 -2.46 11.45 -11.86
N ALA A 138 -3.47 11.78 -11.06
CA ALA A 138 -4.48 12.79 -11.39
C ALA A 138 -3.87 14.19 -11.58
N ILE A 139 -3.00 14.63 -10.68
CA ILE A 139 -2.25 15.90 -10.80
C ILE A 139 -1.46 15.91 -12.11
N ARG A 140 -0.79 14.81 -12.45
CA ARG A 140 -0.02 14.69 -13.70
C ARG A 140 -0.91 14.82 -14.94
N VAL A 141 -2.12 14.26 -14.90
CA VAL A 141 -3.11 14.42 -15.98
C VAL A 141 -3.50 15.90 -16.13
N ARG A 142 -3.85 16.57 -15.02
CA ARG A 142 -4.23 17.99 -15.05
C ARG A 142 -3.11 18.89 -15.55
N LEU A 143 -1.88 18.69 -15.08
CA LEU A 143 -0.72 19.46 -15.54
C LEU A 143 -0.47 19.29 -17.04
N LYS A 144 -0.56 18.06 -17.58
CA LYS A 144 -0.44 17.81 -19.03
C LYS A 144 -1.53 18.53 -19.82
N ARG A 145 -2.78 18.48 -19.36
CA ARG A 145 -3.92 19.19 -19.98
C ARG A 145 -3.74 20.70 -19.99
N ASN A 146 -3.18 21.26 -18.91
CA ASN A 146 -2.87 22.68 -18.83
C ASN A 146 -1.73 23.05 -19.78
N LEU A 147 -0.66 22.24 -19.85
CA LEU A 147 0.44 22.47 -20.79
C LEU A 147 -0.01 22.49 -22.26
N SER A 148 -0.87 21.53 -22.66
CA SER A 148 -1.40 21.49 -24.03
C SER A 148 -2.30 22.70 -24.39
N ARG A 149 -2.77 23.45 -23.39
CA ARG A 149 -3.58 24.65 -23.57
C ARG A 149 -2.81 25.95 -23.44
N LEU A 150 -1.56 25.95 -22.98
CA LEU A 150 -0.75 27.18 -22.92
C LEU A 150 -0.46 27.77 -24.32
N SER A 151 -0.79 27.06 -25.41
CA SER A 151 -0.83 27.60 -26.77
C SER A 151 -2.06 28.48 -27.04
N THR A 152 -3.03 28.52 -26.12
CA THR A 152 -4.19 29.42 -26.13
C THR A 152 -4.07 30.39 -24.96
N ASP A 153 -4.51 31.63 -25.16
CA ASP A 153 -4.22 32.84 -24.36
C ASP A 153 -4.86 32.87 -22.94
N THR A 154 -4.94 31.73 -22.25
CA THR A 154 -5.59 31.61 -20.93
C THR A 154 -4.57 31.77 -19.81
N PRO A 155 -4.70 32.79 -18.93
CA PRO A 155 -3.64 33.17 -18.01
C PRO A 155 -3.53 32.31 -16.73
N SER A 156 -4.47 31.38 -16.46
CA SER A 156 -4.49 30.59 -15.22
C SER A 156 -4.67 29.10 -15.49
N PRO A 157 -3.95 28.21 -14.79
CA PRO A 157 -4.16 26.77 -14.90
C PRO A 157 -5.54 26.38 -14.36
N ASP A 158 -6.22 25.49 -15.07
CA ASP A 158 -7.48 24.93 -14.57
C ASP A 158 -7.26 24.16 -13.26
N PRO A 159 -8.29 24.12 -12.40
CA PRO A 159 -8.24 23.36 -11.17
C PRO A 159 -8.17 21.85 -11.42
N LEU A 160 -7.70 21.11 -10.42
CA LEU A 160 -7.79 19.65 -10.37
C LEU A 160 -9.25 19.23 -10.22
N THR A 161 -9.69 18.23 -10.98
CA THR A 161 -11.10 17.80 -11.02
C THR A 161 -11.22 16.28 -10.90
N LEU A 162 -12.42 15.80 -10.60
CA LEU A 162 -12.74 14.37 -10.58
C LEU A 162 -12.41 13.67 -11.90
N ASP A 163 -12.60 14.36 -13.04
CA ASP A 163 -12.28 13.80 -14.37
C ASP A 163 -10.79 13.49 -14.54
N ASP A 164 -9.90 14.25 -13.89
CA ASP A 164 -8.46 13.96 -13.92
C ASP A 164 -8.14 12.65 -13.19
N PHE A 165 -8.83 12.39 -12.07
CA PHE A 165 -8.72 11.12 -11.33
C PHE A 165 -9.29 9.96 -12.15
N ALA A 166 -10.48 10.14 -12.73
CA ALA A 166 -11.08 9.14 -13.60
C ALA A 166 -10.18 8.78 -14.78
N THR A 167 -9.64 9.79 -15.47
CA THR A 167 -8.73 9.63 -16.60
C THR A 167 -7.43 8.95 -16.18
N ALA A 168 -6.85 9.36 -15.05
CA ALA A 168 -5.64 8.73 -14.51
C ALA A 168 -5.86 7.26 -14.18
N TYR A 169 -6.96 6.95 -13.49
CA TYR A 169 -7.31 5.59 -13.09
C TYR A 169 -7.53 4.68 -14.29
N ALA A 170 -8.31 5.11 -15.29
CA ALA A 170 -8.54 4.36 -16.51
C ALA A 170 -7.24 4.10 -17.28
N ARG A 171 -6.32 5.09 -17.36
CA ARG A 171 -5.00 4.89 -17.99
C ARG A 171 -4.12 3.89 -17.27
N LYS A 172 -4.23 3.82 -15.94
CA LYS A 172 -3.43 2.92 -15.10
C LYS A 172 -3.95 1.48 -15.11
N THR A 173 -5.27 1.32 -15.06
CA THR A 173 -5.92 0.01 -14.87
C THR A 173 -6.54 -0.55 -16.15
N GLY A 174 -6.93 0.29 -17.11
CA GLY A 174 -7.60 -0.11 -18.34
C GLY A 174 -9.06 -0.52 -18.18
N VAL A 175 -9.70 -0.17 -17.06
CA VAL A 175 -11.10 -0.51 -16.78
C VAL A 175 -12.08 0.45 -17.47
N GLU A 176 -13.28 -0.05 -17.80
CA GLU A 176 -14.39 0.77 -18.30
C GLU A 176 -14.96 1.74 -17.25
N ALA A 177 -15.75 2.71 -17.71
CA ALA A 177 -16.34 3.73 -16.84
C ALA A 177 -17.20 3.17 -15.68
N GLN A 178 -17.88 2.06 -15.90
CA GLN A 178 -18.71 1.40 -14.87
C GLN A 178 -17.89 0.79 -13.73
N ASP A 179 -16.63 0.44 -13.99
CA ASP A 179 -15.69 -0.15 -13.04
C ASP A 179 -14.69 0.89 -12.52
N ASN A 180 -14.83 2.16 -12.93
CA ASN A 180 -13.97 3.24 -12.49
C ASN A 180 -14.57 3.89 -11.22
N PRO A 181 -13.90 3.82 -10.06
CA PRO A 181 -14.42 4.33 -8.81
C PRO A 181 -14.58 5.86 -8.77
N PHE A 182 -14.06 6.58 -9.77
CA PHE A 182 -14.25 8.03 -9.90
C PHE A 182 -15.44 8.41 -10.81
N LEU A 183 -16.02 7.44 -11.54
CA LEU A 183 -17.15 7.65 -12.45
C LEU A 183 -18.40 6.87 -12.02
N ALA A 184 -18.22 5.67 -11.47
CA ALA A 184 -19.30 4.81 -11.03
C ALA A 184 -20.15 5.50 -9.95
N HIS A 185 -21.48 5.34 -10.05
CA HIS A 185 -22.41 5.82 -9.03
C HIS A 185 -22.22 5.04 -7.74
N ASP A 186 -22.28 3.70 -7.82
CA ASP A 186 -22.00 2.76 -6.74
C ASP A 186 -20.51 2.37 -6.74
N TRP A 187 -19.66 3.36 -6.49
CA TRP A 187 -18.21 3.19 -6.54
C TRP A 187 -17.68 2.22 -5.49
N GLU A 188 -18.38 2.02 -4.38
CA GLU A 188 -17.97 1.07 -3.34
C GLU A 188 -18.04 -0.39 -3.82
N ALA A 189 -18.91 -0.68 -4.79
CA ALA A 189 -19.06 -1.99 -5.39
C ALA A 189 -18.01 -2.29 -6.48
N THR A 190 -17.20 -1.30 -6.89
CA THR A 190 -16.11 -1.55 -7.83
C THR A 190 -14.98 -2.33 -7.17
N ASP A 191 -14.23 -3.11 -7.96
CA ASP A 191 -13.05 -3.82 -7.47
C ASP A 191 -11.80 -2.96 -7.72
N PRO A 192 -11.15 -2.42 -6.68
CA PRO A 192 -10.01 -1.53 -6.86
C PRO A 192 -8.74 -2.25 -7.35
N PHE A 193 -8.73 -3.59 -7.35
CA PHE A 193 -7.64 -4.41 -7.86
C PHE A 193 -7.91 -4.95 -9.27
N ARG A 194 -9.07 -4.63 -9.87
CA ARG A 194 -9.37 -5.01 -11.25
C ARG A 194 -8.42 -4.30 -12.21
N VAL A 195 -7.82 -5.08 -13.10
CA VAL A 195 -6.96 -4.60 -14.19
C VAL A 195 -7.40 -5.22 -15.49
N LEU A 196 -7.52 -4.39 -16.53
CA LEU A 196 -8.04 -4.71 -17.85
C LEU A 196 -9.47 -5.27 -17.79
N ASN A 197 -10.20 -5.14 -18.90
CA ASN A 197 -11.49 -5.81 -19.03
C ASN A 197 -11.25 -7.29 -19.36
N GLY A 198 -10.94 -8.09 -18.33
CA GLY A 198 -10.92 -9.55 -18.43
C GLY A 198 -12.34 -10.14 -18.33
N PRO A 199 -12.59 -11.36 -18.83
CA PRO A 199 -13.84 -12.04 -18.58
C PRO A 199 -14.09 -12.07 -17.07
N GLN A 200 -15.30 -11.68 -16.68
CA GLN A 200 -15.78 -11.69 -15.30
C GLN A 200 -15.33 -13.00 -14.65
N ARG A 201 -14.43 -12.94 -13.65
CA ARG A 201 -14.18 -14.10 -12.80
C ARG A 201 -15.50 -14.39 -12.14
N THR A 202 -16.23 -15.39 -12.65
CA THR A 202 -17.32 -16.00 -11.93
C THR A 202 -16.68 -16.64 -10.72
N ASP A 203 -16.83 -16.02 -9.56
CA ASP A 203 -16.47 -16.65 -8.31
C ASP A 203 -17.16 -18.02 -8.24
N ASP A 204 -16.35 -19.06 -8.35
CA ASP A 204 -16.77 -20.43 -8.13
C ASP A 204 -17.11 -20.55 -6.63
N LYS A 205 -18.39 -20.33 -6.31
CA LYS A 205 -18.96 -20.72 -5.02
C LYS A 205 -19.00 -22.25 -4.97
N GLY A 206 -17.86 -22.85 -4.63
CA GLY A 206 -17.71 -24.30 -4.71
C GLY A 206 -16.69 -24.88 -3.75
N ASP A 207 -16.63 -24.46 -2.48
CA ASP A 207 -16.51 -25.41 -1.36
C ASP A 207 -16.61 -24.68 0.00
N ARG A 208 -17.76 -24.79 0.64
CA ARG A 208 -17.84 -24.71 2.11
C ARG A 208 -18.46 -26.04 2.57
N PRO A 209 -17.79 -26.80 3.44
CA PRO A 209 -18.36 -28.05 3.93
C PRO A 209 -19.64 -27.74 4.72
N SER A 210 -20.73 -28.39 4.34
CA SER A 210 -22.02 -28.27 5.02
C SER A 210 -21.95 -28.84 6.45
N PRO A 211 -22.60 -28.23 7.45
CA PRO A 211 -22.65 -28.81 8.79
C PRO A 211 -23.54 -30.06 8.78
N ARG A 212 -23.00 -31.19 9.23
CA ARG A 212 -23.77 -32.42 9.51
C ARG A 212 -24.94 -32.10 10.44
N SER A 213 -26.16 -32.22 9.92
CA SER A 213 -27.37 -32.32 10.73
C SER A 213 -27.48 -33.73 11.30
N THR A 214 -27.22 -33.87 12.59
CA THR A 214 -27.70 -35.00 13.39
C THR A 214 -29.20 -34.85 13.63
N LYS A 215 -30.01 -35.79 13.16
CA LYS A 215 -31.34 -36.02 13.72
C LYS A 215 -31.64 -37.52 13.84
N LYS A 216 -32.05 -37.87 15.06
CA LYS A 216 -32.54 -39.16 15.56
C LYS A 216 -33.86 -39.56 14.91
N GLY A 217 -34.12 -40.88 14.89
CA GLY A 217 -35.44 -41.45 15.19
C GLY A 217 -36.16 -42.08 14.01
N GLY A 218 -36.36 -43.40 14.09
CA GLY A 218 -37.11 -44.24 13.16
C GLY A 218 -36.61 -45.68 13.25
#